data_AF-A0A852YEV1-F1
#
_entry.id   AF-A0A852YEV1-F1
#
_cell.length_a   1.000
_cell.length_b   1.000
_cell.length_c   1.000
_cell.angle_alpha   90.00
_cell.angle_beta   90.00
_cell.angle_gamma   90.00
#
_symmetry.space_group_name_H-M   'P 1'
#
loop_
_entity.id
_entity.type
_entity.pdbx_description
1 polymer ?
#
loop_
_entity_poly.entity_id
_entity_poly.type
_entity_poly.pdbx_seq_one_letter_code
_entity_poly.pdbx_strand_id
1 'polypeptide(L)'
;MEFFLPTMWTYYPAERTLAGLPGYRWARDPRDTAIWLITALLTFAVAALLALVPSLLGENAVVVWLIVALITLFGIGRVVMAIVRSKRIVRSATGSPLRRRHSVAYPDGGSAAVDDVVARFRSGDPAQHAPMPDGHLNRGQLRVQIWTADADRLGLVAVQRGNEAPELIDVDGPAYDRMSEALERGIGRWIRVRSNSTV
;
A
#
# COMPACT_ATOMS: atom_id res chain seq x y z
N MET A 1 -5.51 -22.14 -20.65
CA MET A 1 -6.21 -21.95 -19.35
C MET A 1 -5.39 -20.99 -18.51
N GLU A 2 -5.61 -19.69 -18.66
CA GLU A 2 -5.06 -18.70 -17.74
C GLU A 2 -5.87 -18.76 -16.45
N PHE A 3 -5.24 -19.18 -15.35
CA PHE A 3 -5.82 -19.09 -14.02
C PHE A 3 -5.91 -17.61 -13.63
N PHE A 4 -7.04 -16.99 -13.95
CA PHE A 4 -7.44 -15.68 -13.45
C PHE A 4 -7.82 -15.84 -11.97
N LEU A 5 -6.82 -15.97 -11.10
CA LEU A 5 -7.05 -15.84 -9.66
C LEU A 5 -7.48 -14.39 -9.39
N PRO A 6 -8.68 -14.14 -8.86
CA PRO A 6 -9.11 -12.80 -8.51
C PRO A 6 -8.23 -12.32 -7.35
N THR A 7 -7.13 -11.62 -7.66
CA THR A 7 -6.36 -10.80 -6.71
C THR A 7 -7.16 -9.54 -6.33
N MET A 8 -8.45 -9.71 -6.03
CA MET A 8 -9.41 -8.64 -5.75
C MET A 8 -9.18 -7.97 -4.40
N TRP A 9 -8.34 -8.53 -3.53
CA TRP A 9 -8.31 -8.19 -2.10
C TRP A 9 -7.10 -7.40 -1.62
N THR A 10 -6.27 -6.83 -2.49
CA THR A 10 -5.04 -6.14 -2.01
C THR A 10 -4.65 -4.84 -2.69
N TYR A 11 -5.28 -4.46 -3.80
CA TYR A 11 -4.89 -3.25 -4.51
C TYR A 11 -6.01 -2.22 -4.47
N TYR A 12 -5.68 -1.00 -4.04
CA TYR A 12 -6.62 0.11 -4.10
C TYR A 12 -6.99 0.38 -5.58
N PRO A 13 -8.20 0.88 -5.88
CA PRO A 13 -8.62 1.18 -7.25
C PRO A 13 -7.58 1.99 -8.03
N ALA A 14 -6.98 2.99 -7.37
CA ALA A 14 -5.95 3.82 -7.97
C ALA A 14 -4.64 3.08 -8.29
N GLU A 15 -4.24 2.06 -7.52
CA GLU A 15 -3.07 1.25 -7.85
C GLU A 15 -3.28 0.43 -9.12
N ARG A 16 -4.52 0.00 -9.40
CA ARG A 16 -4.85 -0.65 -10.68
C ARG A 16 -4.79 0.34 -11.83
N THR A 17 -5.33 1.55 -11.65
CA THR A 17 -5.27 2.59 -12.68
C THR A 17 -3.82 3.00 -12.97
N LEU A 18 -3.00 3.20 -11.93
CA LEU A 18 -1.58 3.51 -12.06
C LEU A 18 -0.81 2.43 -12.82
N ALA A 19 -1.05 1.16 -12.52
CA ALA A 19 -0.39 0.07 -13.22
C ALA A 19 -0.88 -0.13 -14.67
N GLY A 20 -2.03 0.43 -15.02
CA GLY A 20 -2.55 0.45 -16.39
C GLY A 20 -2.05 1.63 -17.22
N LEU A 21 -1.41 2.62 -16.61
CA LEU A 21 -0.85 3.76 -17.33
C LEU A 21 0.40 3.37 -18.14
N PRO A 22 0.58 3.94 -19.35
CA PRO A 22 1.83 3.78 -20.09
C PRO A 22 2.99 4.36 -19.26
N GLY A 23 4.09 3.60 -19.17
CA GLY A 23 5.26 4.00 -18.39
C GLY A 23 5.31 3.48 -16.96
N TYR A 24 4.33 2.69 -16.51
CA TYR A 24 4.35 2.00 -15.22
C TYR A 24 4.15 0.50 -15.40
N ARG A 25 4.70 -0.29 -14.47
CA ARG A 25 4.51 -1.74 -14.44
C ARG A 25 4.61 -2.28 -13.03
N TRP A 26 4.02 -3.46 -12.84
CA TRP A 26 4.27 -4.25 -11.63
C TRP A 26 5.69 -4.83 -11.66
N ALA A 27 6.42 -4.66 -10.56
CA ALA A 27 7.66 -5.37 -10.31
C ALA A 27 7.63 -6.02 -8.93
N ARG A 28 8.37 -7.12 -8.77
CA ARG A 28 8.52 -7.76 -7.46
C ARG A 28 9.41 -6.88 -6.57
N ASP A 29 8.97 -6.59 -5.35
CA ASP A 29 9.82 -5.93 -4.35
C ASP A 29 10.72 -6.99 -3.70
N PRO A 30 12.05 -6.94 -3.89
CA PRO A 30 12.96 -7.92 -3.30
C PRO A 30 13.00 -7.80 -1.78
N ARG A 31 12.77 -6.62 -1.19
CA ARG A 31 12.79 -6.42 0.26
C ARG A 31 11.59 -7.08 0.91
N ASP A 32 10.38 -6.81 0.42
CA ASP A 32 9.17 -7.45 0.95
C ASP A 32 9.22 -8.97 0.71
N THR A 33 9.67 -9.40 -0.46
CA THR A 33 9.88 -10.82 -0.76
C THR A 33 10.84 -11.46 0.25
N ALA A 34 11.98 -10.81 0.52
CA ALA A 34 12.95 -11.30 1.49
C ALA A 34 12.36 -11.37 2.90
N ILE A 35 11.60 -10.37 3.35
CA ILE A 35 10.94 -10.41 4.67
C ILE A 35 10.01 -11.61 4.77
N TRP A 36 9.15 -11.84 3.77
CA TRP A 36 8.26 -12.99 3.78
C TRP A 36 9.02 -14.33 3.76
N LEU A 37 10.06 -14.45 2.94
CA LEU A 37 10.87 -15.66 2.87
C LEU A 37 11.66 -15.93 4.15
N ILE A 38 12.24 -14.89 4.78
CA ILE A 38 12.92 -15.02 6.08
C ILE A 38 11.94 -15.48 7.15
N THR A 39 10.73 -14.90 7.21
CA THR A 39 9.73 -15.35 8.18
C THR A 39 9.24 -16.77 7.92
N ALA A 40 9.13 -17.19 6.64
CA ALA A 40 8.81 -18.57 6.27
C ALA A 40 9.93 -19.52 6.71
N LEU A 41 11.18 -19.17 6.45
CA LEU A 41 12.36 -19.95 6.84
C LEU A 41 12.41 -20.16 8.36
N LEU A 42 12.20 -19.10 9.14
CA LEU A 42 12.13 -19.18 10.61
C LEU A 42 10.98 -20.09 11.07
N THR A 43 9.82 -20.01 10.40
CA THR A 43 8.66 -20.87 10.69
C THR A 43 9.00 -22.35 10.46
N PHE A 44 9.66 -22.68 9.35
CA PHE A 44 10.09 -24.06 9.06
C PHE A 44 11.19 -24.54 10.01
N ALA A 45 12.12 -23.67 10.41
CA ALA A 45 13.13 -24.01 11.40
C ALA A 45 12.50 -24.39 12.75
N VAL A 46 11.48 -23.65 13.20
CA VAL A 46 10.71 -23.99 14.42
C VAL A 46 9.97 -25.32 14.25
N ALA A 47 9.32 -25.55 13.10
CA ALA A 47 8.66 -26.83 12.83
C ALA A 47 9.64 -28.01 12.84
N ALA A 48 10.83 -27.85 12.26
CA ALA A 48 11.87 -28.86 12.22
C ALA A 48 12.41 -29.17 13.63
N LEU A 49 12.65 -28.14 14.44
CA LEU A 49 13.07 -28.33 15.84
C LEU A 49 11.99 -29.06 16.65
N LEU A 50 10.71 -28.69 16.48
CA LEU A 50 9.61 -29.36 17.16
C LEU A 50 9.42 -30.80 16.68
N ALA A 51 9.73 -31.11 15.42
CA ALA A 51 9.65 -32.48 14.90
C ALA A 51 10.71 -33.42 15.50
N LEU A 52 11.74 -32.90 16.16
CA LEU A 52 12.73 -33.70 16.90
C LEU A 52 12.26 -34.05 18.32
N VAL A 53 11.20 -33.40 18.82
CA VAL A 53 10.69 -33.56 20.19
C VAL A 53 9.85 -34.84 20.43
N PRO A 54 9.05 -35.37 19.47
CA PRO A 54 8.21 -36.56 19.70
C PRO A 54 8.98 -37.79 20.16
N SER A 55 10.25 -37.95 19.75
CA SER A 55 11.13 -39.03 20.19
C SER A 55 11.43 -38.99 21.69
N LEU A 56 11.15 -37.87 22.36
CA LEU A 56 11.39 -37.63 23.79
C LEU A 56 10.11 -37.68 24.64
N LEU A 57 8.92 -37.64 24.05
CA LEU A 57 7.66 -37.34 24.77
C LEU A 57 6.60 -38.46 24.77
N GLY A 58 6.87 -39.63 24.20
CA GLY A 58 6.00 -40.81 24.27
C GLY A 58 4.56 -40.53 23.81
N GLU A 59 3.60 -40.55 24.76
CA GLU A 59 2.14 -40.45 24.51
C GLU A 59 1.68 -39.12 23.88
N ASN A 60 2.46 -38.05 24.02
CA ASN A 60 2.11 -36.73 23.46
C ASN A 60 2.59 -36.52 22.01
N ALA A 61 3.20 -37.53 21.38
CA ALA A 61 3.77 -37.42 20.04
C ALA A 61 2.75 -36.94 19.00
N VAL A 62 1.50 -37.41 19.07
CA VAL A 62 0.43 -37.03 18.12
C VAL A 62 0.14 -35.52 18.17
N VAL A 63 0.06 -34.93 19.37
CA VAL A 63 -0.20 -33.50 19.54
C VAL A 63 0.96 -32.68 18.96
N VAL A 64 2.20 -33.10 19.20
CA VAL A 64 3.38 -32.43 18.64
C VAL A 64 3.37 -32.49 17.11
N TRP A 65 3.04 -33.64 16.52
CA TRP A 65 2.91 -33.76 15.07
C TRP A 65 1.80 -32.87 14.47
N LEU A 66 0.67 -32.73 15.17
CA LEU A 66 -0.38 -31.78 14.75
C LEU A 66 0.11 -30.33 14.78
N ILE A 67 0.86 -29.94 15.82
CA ILE A 67 1.46 -28.60 15.91
C ILE A 67 2.46 -28.38 14.78
N VAL A 68 3.35 -29.34 14.52
CA VAL A 68 4.32 -29.29 13.41
C VAL A 68 3.61 -29.12 12.06
N ALA A 69 2.53 -29.86 11.82
CA ALA A 69 1.72 -29.75 10.61
C ALA A 69 1.10 -28.35 10.45
N LEU A 70 0.51 -27.80 11.52
CA LEU A 70 -0.07 -26.45 11.51
C LEU A 70 0.97 -25.36 11.25
N ILE A 71 2.14 -25.44 11.90
CA ILE A 71 3.24 -24.48 11.69
C ILE A 71 3.75 -24.57 10.25
N THR A 72 3.88 -25.78 9.70
CA THR A 72 4.31 -25.99 8.32
C THR A 72 3.30 -25.38 7.33
N LEU A 73 2.01 -25.58 7.56
CA LEU A 73 0.95 -24.96 6.75
C LEU A 73 1.05 -23.43 6.79
N PHE A 74 1.32 -22.86 7.96
CA PHE A 74 1.53 -21.42 8.10
C PHE A 74 2.77 -20.94 7.33
N GLY A 75 3.88 -21.69 7.38
CA GLY A 75 5.09 -21.43 6.60
C GLY A 75 4.83 -21.41 5.09
N ILE A 76 4.06 -22.37 4.58
CA ILE A 76 3.61 -22.39 3.17
C ILE A 76 2.80 -21.13 2.85
N GLY A 77 1.86 -20.74 3.72
CA GLY A 77 1.09 -19.51 3.57
C GLY A 77 1.98 -18.26 3.46
N ARG A 78 3.07 -18.19 4.22
CA ARG A 78 4.07 -17.10 4.12
C ARG A 78 4.78 -17.08 2.77
N VAL A 79 5.15 -18.23 2.22
CA VAL A 79 5.74 -18.34 0.88
C VAL A 79 4.76 -17.87 -0.19
N VAL A 80 3.48 -18.28 -0.09
CA VAL A 80 2.42 -17.80 -1.00
C VAL A 80 2.27 -16.28 -0.89
N MET A 81 2.31 -15.71 0.32
CA MET A 81 2.28 -14.26 0.51
C MET A 81 3.49 -13.56 -0.10
N ALA A 82 4.70 -14.15 -0.01
CA ALA A 82 5.89 -13.65 -0.69
C ALA A 82 5.68 -13.56 -2.21
N ILE A 83 4.92 -14.49 -2.78
CA ILE A 83 4.65 -14.53 -4.22
C ILE A 83 3.60 -13.49 -4.61
N VAL A 84 2.49 -13.42 -3.87
CA VAL A 84 1.29 -12.67 -4.24
C VAL A 84 1.35 -11.20 -3.82
N ARG A 85 1.90 -10.89 -2.64
CA ARG A 85 1.89 -9.54 -2.04
C ARG A 85 3.15 -8.73 -2.28
N SER A 86 4.28 -9.35 -2.62
CA SER A 86 5.53 -8.62 -2.82
C SER A 86 5.60 -7.94 -4.18
N LYS A 87 4.53 -7.27 -4.60
CA LYS A 87 4.51 -6.48 -5.83
C LYS A 87 4.43 -5.02 -5.47
N ARG A 88 5.13 -4.22 -6.27
CA ARG A 88 5.09 -2.76 -6.21
C ARG A 88 5.00 -2.20 -7.61
N ILE A 89 4.44 -1.01 -7.72
CA ILE A 89 4.44 -0.27 -8.98
C ILE A 89 5.82 0.36 -9.14
N VAL A 90 6.41 0.20 -10.31
CA VAL A 90 7.66 0.87 -10.68
C VAL A 90 7.47 1.61 -11.99
N ARG A 91 8.23 2.67 -12.18
CA ARG A 91 8.32 3.33 -13.48
C ARG A 91 9.05 2.43 -14.46
N SER A 92 8.47 2.19 -15.63
CA SER A 92 9.00 1.28 -16.64
C SER A 92 10.33 1.76 -17.24
N ALA A 93 10.52 3.08 -17.35
CA ALA A 93 11.72 3.68 -17.93
C ALA A 93 12.97 3.54 -17.04
N THR A 94 12.83 3.72 -15.73
CA THR A 94 13.96 3.83 -14.78
C THR A 94 14.00 2.69 -13.76
N GLY A 95 12.90 1.96 -13.56
CA GLY A 95 12.76 0.98 -12.49
C GLY A 95 12.48 1.58 -11.11
N SER A 96 12.33 2.91 -11.01
CA SER A 96 12.14 3.61 -9.75
C SER A 96 10.83 3.20 -9.06
N PRO A 97 10.85 2.87 -7.74
CA PRO A 97 9.64 2.56 -6.98
C PRO A 97 8.66 3.72 -6.98
N LEU A 98 7.37 3.43 -7.09
CA LEU A 98 6.35 4.33 -6.58
C LEU A 98 6.01 3.96 -5.14
N ARG A 99 6.11 4.94 -4.24
CA ARG A 99 5.79 4.80 -2.82
C ARG A 99 4.59 5.68 -2.48
N ARG A 100 3.57 5.10 -1.84
CA ARG A 100 2.44 5.87 -1.35
C ARG A 100 2.86 6.67 -0.12
N ARG A 101 2.80 8.00 -0.20
CA ARG A 101 3.17 8.95 0.88
C ARG A 101 1.95 9.55 1.56
N HIS A 102 0.83 9.67 0.85
CA HIS A 102 -0.43 10.20 1.40
C HIS A 102 -1.62 9.38 0.90
N SER A 103 -2.63 9.18 1.75
CA SER A 103 -3.90 8.56 1.39
C SER A 103 -4.96 8.98 2.40
N VAL A 104 -5.82 9.92 2.02
CA VAL A 104 -6.90 10.44 2.87
C VAL A 104 -8.20 10.40 2.09
N ALA A 105 -9.29 10.02 2.76
CA ALA A 105 -10.63 10.12 2.24
C ALA A 105 -11.37 11.27 2.93
N TYR A 106 -12.09 12.09 2.17
CA TYR A 106 -12.83 13.23 2.64
C TYR A 106 -14.33 12.92 2.60
N PRO A 107 -15.09 13.32 3.64
CA PRO A 107 -16.53 13.07 3.70
C PRO A 107 -17.27 13.74 2.54
N ASP A 108 -16.90 14.98 2.20
CA ASP A 108 -17.44 15.70 1.05
C ASP A 108 -16.79 15.22 -0.26
N GLY A 109 -17.63 14.62 -1.12
CA GLY A 109 -17.30 14.28 -2.52
C GLY A 109 -18.17 15.05 -3.52
N GLY A 110 -18.69 16.22 -3.13
CA GLY A 110 -19.35 17.13 -4.06
C GLY A 110 -18.37 17.55 -5.17
N SER A 111 -18.88 17.74 -6.39
CA SER A 111 -18.03 18.08 -7.55
C SER A 111 -17.15 19.29 -7.29
N ALA A 112 -17.66 20.34 -6.63
CA ALA A 112 -16.90 21.53 -6.27
C ALA A 112 -15.65 21.25 -5.41
N ALA A 113 -15.72 20.30 -4.47
CA ALA A 113 -14.58 19.92 -3.63
C ALA A 113 -13.54 19.12 -4.44
N VAL A 114 -14.00 18.24 -5.32
CA VAL A 114 -13.12 17.48 -6.23
C VAL A 114 -12.41 18.44 -7.18
N ASP A 115 -13.16 19.35 -7.81
CA ASP A 115 -12.64 20.33 -8.76
C ASP A 115 -11.65 21.28 -8.10
N ASP A 116 -11.91 21.72 -6.86
CA ASP A 116 -10.97 22.54 -6.06
C ASP A 116 -9.66 21.78 -5.78
N VAL A 117 -9.73 20.53 -5.33
CA VAL A 117 -8.53 19.71 -5.09
C VAL A 117 -7.74 19.49 -6.39
N VAL A 118 -8.43 19.12 -7.47
CA VAL A 118 -7.83 18.95 -8.79
C VAL A 118 -7.16 20.24 -9.26
N ALA A 119 -7.84 21.39 -9.13
CA ALA A 119 -7.31 22.69 -9.52
C ALA A 119 -6.05 23.06 -8.73
N ARG A 120 -6.05 22.82 -7.40
CA ARG A 120 -4.89 23.09 -6.53
C ARG A 120 -3.67 22.29 -6.96
N PHE A 121 -3.82 21.00 -7.25
CA PHE A 121 -2.68 20.17 -7.69
C PHE A 121 -2.25 20.48 -9.13
N ARG A 122 -3.19 20.77 -10.05
CA ARG A 122 -2.87 21.20 -11.42
C ARG A 122 -2.20 22.57 -11.50
N SER A 123 -2.46 23.45 -10.53
CA SER A 123 -1.82 24.78 -10.49
C SER A 123 -0.30 24.71 -10.40
N GLY A 124 0.25 23.59 -9.88
CA GLY A 124 1.67 23.45 -9.59
C GLY A 124 2.18 24.37 -8.47
N ASP A 125 1.28 25.09 -7.79
CA ASP A 125 1.59 25.93 -6.65
C ASP A 125 1.48 25.13 -5.33
N PRO A 126 2.62 24.80 -4.70
CA PRO A 126 2.64 24.01 -3.48
C PRO A 126 2.06 24.74 -2.27
N ALA A 127 1.96 26.08 -2.31
CA ALA A 127 1.26 26.83 -1.26
C ALA A 127 -0.24 26.49 -1.23
N GLN A 128 -0.80 26.02 -2.35
CA GLN A 128 -2.21 25.64 -2.46
C GLN A 128 -2.46 24.17 -2.13
N HIS A 129 -1.41 23.35 -1.96
CA HIS A 129 -1.55 21.95 -1.56
C HIS A 129 -1.95 21.80 -0.08
N ALA A 130 -1.82 22.87 0.73
CA ALA A 130 -2.15 22.91 2.14
C ALA A 130 -2.96 24.16 2.52
N PRO A 131 -3.76 24.11 3.60
CA PRO A 131 -4.13 22.90 4.33
C PRO A 131 -5.10 22.04 3.51
N MET A 132 -4.90 20.71 3.52
CA MET A 132 -5.96 19.81 3.09
C MET A 132 -7.02 19.72 4.20
N PRO A 133 -8.30 19.53 3.86
CA PRO A 133 -9.35 19.38 4.87
C PRO A 133 -9.06 18.23 5.85
N ASP A 134 -9.70 18.22 7.01
CA ASP A 134 -9.60 17.06 7.91
C ASP A 134 -10.35 15.88 7.27
N GLY A 135 -9.59 14.85 6.88
CA GLY A 135 -10.15 13.65 6.28
C GLY A 135 -10.08 12.42 7.19
N HIS A 136 -10.82 11.39 6.81
CA HIS A 136 -10.83 10.08 7.45
C HIS A 136 -10.04 9.06 6.60
N LEU A 137 -9.48 8.04 7.25
CA LEU A 137 -8.69 6.99 6.59
C LEU A 137 -9.46 6.16 5.56
N ASN A 138 -10.70 5.81 5.90
CA ASN A 138 -11.40 4.70 5.26
C ASN A 138 -12.83 5.04 4.83
N ARG A 139 -13.34 6.23 5.15
CA ARG A 139 -14.73 6.62 4.90
C ARG A 139 -14.75 8.01 4.30
N GLY A 140 -15.17 8.11 3.05
CA GLY A 140 -15.26 9.38 2.34
C GLY A 140 -15.66 9.18 0.90
N GLN A 141 -16.34 10.17 0.34
CA GLN A 141 -16.76 10.18 -1.07
C GLN A 141 -15.66 10.74 -1.98
N LEU A 142 -14.69 11.48 -1.45
CA LEU A 142 -13.49 11.88 -2.17
C LEU A 142 -12.29 11.18 -1.54
N ARG A 143 -11.33 10.74 -2.35
CA ARG A 143 -10.09 10.12 -1.87
C ARG A 143 -8.93 10.72 -2.63
N VAL A 144 -7.97 11.26 -1.90
CA VAL A 144 -6.72 11.78 -2.47
C VAL A 144 -5.58 10.88 -2.02
N GLN A 145 -4.84 10.38 -2.99
CA GLN A 145 -3.68 9.54 -2.77
C GLN A 145 -2.50 10.13 -3.50
N ILE A 146 -1.35 10.18 -2.84
CA ILE A 146 -0.12 10.72 -3.42
C ILE A 146 0.93 9.63 -3.39
N TRP A 147 1.47 9.31 -4.57
CA TRP A 147 2.61 8.41 -4.75
C TRP A 147 3.81 9.21 -5.22
N THR A 148 4.99 8.80 -4.79
CA THR A 148 6.25 9.42 -5.20
C THR A 148 7.23 8.38 -5.72
N ALA A 149 7.94 8.74 -6.78
CA ALA A 149 9.14 8.06 -7.25
C ALA A 149 10.33 8.98 -7.00
N ASP A 150 10.84 8.93 -5.77
CA ASP A 150 11.80 9.92 -5.25
C ASP A 150 13.08 10.01 -6.09
N ALA A 151 13.55 8.87 -6.62
CA ALA A 151 14.75 8.81 -7.47
C ALA A 151 14.58 9.56 -8.80
N ASP A 152 13.34 9.69 -9.28
CA ASP A 152 13.02 10.37 -10.54
C ASP A 152 12.46 11.78 -10.33
N ARG A 153 12.36 12.23 -9.07
CA ARG A 153 11.69 13.48 -8.68
C ARG A 153 10.30 13.62 -9.30
N LEU A 154 9.53 12.54 -9.20
CA LEU A 154 8.18 12.42 -9.75
C LEU A 154 7.17 12.13 -8.65
N GLY A 155 6.06 12.84 -8.69
CA GLY A 155 4.89 12.67 -7.86
C GLY A 155 3.66 12.39 -8.71
N LEU A 156 2.79 11.51 -8.23
CA LEU A 156 1.49 11.24 -8.83
C LEU A 156 0.43 11.48 -7.78
N VAL A 157 -0.54 12.33 -8.09
CA VAL A 157 -1.69 12.57 -7.25
C VAL A 157 -2.90 11.92 -7.92
N ALA A 158 -3.50 10.93 -7.27
CA ALA A 158 -4.80 10.39 -7.68
C ALA A 158 -5.90 11.03 -6.84
N VAL A 159 -6.83 11.68 -7.53
CA VAL A 159 -8.06 12.22 -6.94
C VAL A 159 -9.21 11.35 -7.41
N GLN A 160 -9.86 10.65 -6.48
CA GLN A 160 -10.93 9.70 -6.76
C GLN A 160 -12.24 10.16 -6.12
N ARG A 161 -13.31 10.20 -6.91
CA ARG A 161 -14.68 10.45 -6.43
C ARG A 161 -15.48 9.15 -6.41
N GLY A 162 -15.87 8.69 -5.22
CA GLY A 162 -16.64 7.46 -5.03
C GLY A 162 -15.99 6.27 -5.73
N ASN A 163 -16.73 5.68 -6.67
CA ASN A 163 -16.28 4.53 -7.47
C ASN A 163 -15.81 4.93 -8.88
N GLU A 164 -15.70 6.22 -9.17
CA GLU A 164 -15.23 6.69 -10.48
C GLU A 164 -13.74 6.40 -10.67
N ALA A 165 -13.30 6.43 -11.93
CA ALA A 165 -11.89 6.34 -12.26
C ALA A 165 -11.16 7.54 -11.64
N PRO A 166 -10.02 7.32 -10.97
CA PRO A 166 -9.27 8.42 -10.39
C PRO A 166 -8.70 9.31 -11.49
N GLU A 167 -8.80 10.62 -11.28
CA GLU A 167 -8.03 11.58 -12.05
C GLU A 167 -6.58 11.58 -11.55
N LEU A 168 -5.63 11.55 -12.48
CA LEU A 168 -4.21 11.44 -12.19
C LEU A 168 -3.51 12.73 -12.60
N ILE A 169 -2.75 13.31 -11.67
CA ILE A 169 -2.01 14.55 -11.86
C ILE A 169 -0.52 14.24 -11.64
N ASP A 170 0.28 14.46 -12.68
CA ASP A 170 1.72 14.29 -12.65
C ASP A 170 2.36 15.58 -12.09
N VAL A 171 3.28 15.41 -11.14
CA VAL A 171 4.02 16.51 -10.51
C VAL A 171 5.50 16.17 -10.61
N ASP A 172 6.28 16.95 -11.36
CA ASP A 172 7.70 16.66 -11.60
C ASP A 172 8.63 17.83 -11.21
N GLY A 173 9.93 17.53 -11.13
CA GLY A 173 10.99 18.52 -11.01
C GLY A 173 10.86 19.43 -9.77
N PRO A 174 10.87 20.76 -9.92
CA PRO A 174 10.73 21.70 -8.79
C PRO A 174 9.36 21.66 -8.10
N ALA A 175 8.31 21.22 -8.78
CA ALA A 175 7.00 21.04 -8.16
C ALA A 175 7.00 19.80 -7.24
N TYR A 176 7.70 18.73 -7.65
CA TYR A 176 7.89 17.54 -6.82
C TYR A 176 8.61 17.87 -5.52
N ASP A 177 9.73 18.60 -5.56
CA ASP A 177 10.50 18.90 -4.34
C ASP A 177 9.64 19.63 -3.31
N ARG A 178 8.86 20.61 -3.77
CA ARG A 178 7.99 21.40 -2.91
C ARG A 178 6.82 20.59 -2.39
N MET A 179 6.22 19.71 -3.21
CA MET A 179 5.20 18.76 -2.74
C MET A 179 5.78 17.78 -1.71
N SER A 180 6.99 17.26 -1.94
CA SER A 180 7.67 16.34 -1.02
C SER A 180 7.94 17.01 0.32
N GLU A 181 8.42 18.25 0.30
CA GLU A 181 8.62 19.05 1.51
C GLU A 181 7.30 19.30 2.24
N ALA A 182 6.22 19.60 1.51
CA ALA A 182 4.91 19.83 2.09
C ALA A 182 4.33 18.54 2.73
N LEU A 183 4.58 17.38 2.13
CA LEU A 183 4.27 16.07 2.71
C LEU A 183 5.06 15.82 4.01
N GLU A 184 6.34 16.19 4.06
CA GLU A 184 7.19 16.07 5.25
C GLU A 184 6.77 17.01 6.38
N ARG A 185 6.33 18.23 6.05
CA ARG A 185 5.76 19.19 7.02
C ARG A 185 4.41 18.76 7.59
N GLY A 186 3.81 17.70 7.06
CA GLY A 186 2.68 17.06 7.69
C GLY A 186 1.33 17.40 7.09
N ILE A 187 1.25 17.65 5.78
CA ILE A 187 -0.04 17.53 5.06
C ILE A 187 -0.63 16.10 5.23
N GLY A 188 0.18 15.14 5.69
CA GLY A 188 -0.25 13.81 6.17
C GLY A 188 -0.21 13.58 7.69
N ARG A 189 -0.03 14.60 8.54
CA ARG A 189 0.01 14.40 10.00
C ARG A 189 -1.42 14.23 10.51
N TRP A 190 -1.77 12.97 10.75
CA TRP A 190 -2.94 12.50 11.47
C TRP A 190 -3.34 13.44 12.63
N ILE A 191 -4.31 14.32 12.43
CA ILE A 191 -5.11 14.77 13.56
C ILE A 191 -6.05 13.61 13.85
N ARG A 192 -5.63 12.75 14.78
CA ARG A 192 -6.50 11.73 15.37
C ARG A 192 -7.58 12.50 16.12
N VAL A 193 -8.64 12.92 15.43
CA VAL A 193 -9.84 13.46 16.08
C VAL A 193 -10.36 12.34 16.96
N ARG A 194 -10.04 12.44 18.26
CA ARG A 194 -10.58 11.58 19.29
C ARG A 194 -12.08 11.86 19.25
N SER A 195 -12.87 10.94 18.72
CA SER A 195 -14.33 11.06 18.81
C SER A 195 -14.69 10.94 20.29
N ASN A 196 -14.72 12.06 21.00
CA ASN A 196 -15.50 12.16 22.21
C ASN A 196 -16.96 12.19 21.76
N SER A 197 -17.51 11.00 21.52
CA SER A 197 -18.95 10.81 21.50
C SER A 197 -19.42 10.86 22.96
N THR A 198 -19.67 12.08 23.42
CA THR A 198 -20.59 12.37 24.51
C THR A 198 -21.65 13.29 23.92
N VAL A 199 -22.77 12.71 23.48
CA VAL A 199 -24.13 12.99 23.93
C VAL A 199 -24.97 11.77 23.58
#